data_AF-A0A842LTE9-F1
#
_entry.id   AF-A0A842LTE9-F1
#
_cell.length_a   1.000
_cell.length_b   1.000
_cell.length_c   1.000
_cell.angle_alpha   90.00
_cell.angle_beta   90.00
_cell.angle_gamma   90.00
#
_symmetry.space_group_name_H-M   'P 1'
#
loop_
_entity.id
_entity.type
_entity.pdbx_description
1 polymer ?
#
loop_
_entity_poly.entity_id
_entity_poly.type
_entity_poly.pdbx_seq_one_letter_code
_entity_poly.pdbx_strand_id
1 'polypeptide(L)'
;VVLNNLTPEEAQIRTTGSLNATITGYLQLAIEYTQRIRNCTSEITAILTALEGGYITPGPRGDPIRNPDALPTGRNPYPLDSRTIPTRTAWETAVKLVDSFLEDYLSKHGTYPTKVAFVLWASETMRHQGVMEAEILYLMGVKPVWDSKGRVKDVELITNLTRPRIDITVVTSGLYRDLHMDIITLIDRAVKLAAGASDTPNHIRNNSETIYLKLLGEGFSETDARRLSLLRIFSEEPGAYSPGLQEAIPASETWNNSDQLASFYLERVSSAYGENITGLKVPSIFRENLMDVTVAMFSRSSNLYGALEHPMVAAYFGGLSLAVERVSGSKPEMYINNLRSDAKIETMSQFLTRDLLTRYLNPRWIEGMMKGGYDGARYIDSFVENLWMWQVTNPELVSESTWDMVNSIYVRDSYDMGLNEFFSKSNPYARASIIARLIETVRKGYWSPSDQVKASLANEYINMVNQYGVVCCHHTCANIVLNQWIVSLSTLNSAAIEKFKHTMAAAWGENLPATDTDKPSNEGNGEHSVSDGSSRGESDAMSAATSSGTSGSAGVSQSTSASSSPTENGDVKAYEVAASTEGTSETTQMPVYALIGIIAIVGLMGAGYLLSGRRKIK
;
A
#
# COMPACT_ATOMS: atom_id res chain seq x y z
N VAL A 1 31.67 25.47 6.72
CA VAL A 1 31.02 26.27 5.66
C VAL A 1 29.65 26.78 6.09
N VAL A 2 28.58 25.98 6.05
CA VAL A 2 27.19 26.45 6.30
C VAL A 2 26.94 27.03 7.70
N LEU A 3 27.37 26.33 8.76
CA LEU A 3 27.11 26.73 10.15
C LEU A 3 27.94 27.95 10.59
N ASN A 4 29.19 28.04 10.12
CA ASN A 4 30.17 29.04 10.57
C ASN A 4 30.38 30.19 9.55
N ASN A 5 29.62 30.19 8.45
CA ASN A 5 29.74 31.15 7.35
C ASN A 5 31.18 31.32 6.82
N LEU A 6 31.88 30.19 6.60
CA LEU A 6 33.25 30.14 6.07
C LEU A 6 33.24 29.70 4.61
N THR A 7 34.22 30.15 3.82
CA THR A 7 34.51 29.55 2.51
C THR A 7 34.90 28.07 2.66
N PRO A 8 34.74 27.25 1.59
CA PRO A 8 35.23 25.87 1.57
C PRO A 8 36.70 25.72 2.00
N GLU A 9 37.56 26.64 1.56
CA GLU A 9 38.99 26.66 1.84
C GLU A 9 39.27 27.00 3.31
N GLU A 10 38.66 28.06 3.83
CA GLU A 10 38.81 28.45 5.24
C GLU A 10 38.31 27.35 6.18
N ALA A 11 37.19 26.70 5.84
CA ALA A 11 36.65 25.61 6.63
C ALA A 11 37.62 24.42 6.68
N GLN A 12 38.22 24.06 5.55
CA GLN A 12 39.21 22.99 5.49
C GLN A 12 40.49 23.36 6.25
N ILE A 13 41.07 24.54 6.00
CA ILE A 13 42.27 25.00 6.71
C ILE A 13 42.04 24.98 8.22
N ARG A 14 40.86 25.43 8.69
CA ARG A 14 40.53 25.44 10.11
C ARG A 14 40.33 24.05 10.72
N THR A 15 39.86 23.06 9.96
CA THR A 15 39.52 21.73 10.49
C THR A 15 40.62 20.70 10.25
N THR A 16 41.24 20.69 9.07
CA THR A 16 42.22 19.68 8.65
C THR A 16 43.61 20.27 8.41
N GLY A 17 43.78 21.59 8.44
CA GLY A 17 45.07 22.27 8.18
C GLY A 17 45.56 22.16 6.73
N SER A 18 44.76 21.59 5.83
CA SER A 18 45.16 21.31 4.44
C SER A 18 43.95 21.37 3.50
N LEU A 19 44.21 21.70 2.23
CA LEU A 19 43.17 21.78 1.20
C LEU A 19 43.07 20.46 0.43
N ASN A 20 41.84 20.05 0.13
CA ASN A 20 41.54 18.93 -0.74
C ASN A 20 40.47 19.35 -1.77
N ALA A 21 40.78 19.21 -3.07
CA ALA A 21 39.90 19.66 -4.13
C ALA A 21 38.53 18.94 -4.14
N THR A 22 38.51 17.65 -3.82
CA THR A 22 37.27 16.86 -3.73
C THR A 22 36.38 17.35 -2.58
N ILE A 23 36.98 17.59 -1.40
CA ILE A 23 36.25 18.15 -0.26
C ILE A 23 35.74 19.56 -0.57
N THR A 24 36.54 20.36 -1.26
CA THR A 24 36.13 21.70 -1.75
C THR A 24 34.87 21.61 -2.61
N GLY A 25 34.83 20.67 -3.56
CA GLY A 25 33.64 20.41 -4.39
C GLY A 25 32.40 20.04 -3.56
N TYR A 26 32.52 19.14 -2.58
CA TYR A 26 31.40 18.78 -1.70
C TYR A 26 30.91 19.94 -0.83
N LEU A 27 31.83 20.76 -0.33
CA LEU A 27 31.50 21.93 0.47
C LEU A 27 30.81 23.01 -0.37
N GLN A 28 31.21 23.19 -1.63
CA GLN A 28 30.52 24.07 -2.58
C GLN A 28 29.10 23.58 -2.87
N LEU A 29 28.94 22.26 -3.08
CA LEU A 29 27.63 21.65 -3.28
C LEU A 29 26.71 21.82 -2.05
N ALA A 30 27.27 21.73 -0.84
CA ALA A 30 26.52 21.96 0.40
C ALA A 30 26.01 23.41 0.51
N ILE A 31 26.78 24.40 0.05
CA ILE A 31 26.32 25.80 -0.03
C ILE A 31 25.14 25.90 -1.00
N GLU A 32 25.27 25.33 -2.20
CA GLU A 32 24.22 25.36 -3.21
C GLU A 32 22.92 24.74 -2.70
N TYR A 33 22.98 23.54 -2.14
CA TYR A 33 21.79 22.85 -1.61
C TYR A 33 21.17 23.60 -0.44
N THR A 34 21.99 24.20 0.43
CA THR A 34 21.48 25.07 1.50
C THR A 34 20.71 26.25 0.92
N GLN A 35 21.21 26.87 -0.15
CA GLN A 35 20.51 27.98 -0.79
C GLN A 35 19.19 27.53 -1.43
N ARG A 36 19.18 26.37 -2.09
CA ARG A 36 17.95 25.78 -2.65
C ARG A 36 16.87 25.57 -1.57
N ILE A 37 17.26 25.06 -0.40
CA ILE A 37 16.37 24.87 0.75
C ILE A 37 15.90 26.22 1.31
N ARG A 38 16.81 27.19 1.50
CA ARG A 38 16.46 28.54 1.99
C ARG A 38 15.51 29.28 1.06
N ASN A 39 15.50 28.94 -0.23
CA ASN A 39 14.59 29.51 -1.22
C ASN A 39 13.18 28.88 -1.19
N CYS A 40 12.93 27.88 -0.34
CA CYS A 40 11.60 27.28 -0.15
C CYS A 40 10.68 28.19 0.71
N THR A 41 10.47 29.42 0.26
CA THR A 41 9.66 30.43 0.99
C THR A 41 8.28 30.64 0.40
N SER A 42 7.95 29.95 -0.70
CA SER A 42 6.81 30.29 -1.56
C SER A 42 5.62 29.35 -1.46
N GLU A 43 5.60 28.36 -0.56
CA GLU A 43 4.49 27.38 -0.50
C GLU A 43 3.12 28.03 -0.24
N ILE A 44 3.00 28.86 0.81
CA ILE A 44 1.76 29.57 1.11
C ILE A 44 1.42 30.59 0.01
N THR A 45 2.40 31.36 -0.45
CA THR A 45 2.20 32.36 -1.51
C THR A 45 1.76 31.72 -2.84
N ALA A 46 2.29 30.55 -3.18
CA ALA A 46 1.89 29.80 -4.36
C ALA A 46 0.44 29.32 -4.27
N ILE A 47 -0.01 28.88 -3.08
CA ILE A 47 -1.42 28.55 -2.85
C ILE A 47 -2.30 29.79 -3.05
N LEU A 48 -1.93 30.95 -2.48
CA LEU A 48 -2.68 32.20 -2.65
C LEU A 48 -2.75 32.62 -4.12
N THR A 49 -1.62 32.52 -4.84
CA THR A 49 -1.55 32.80 -6.29
C THR A 49 -2.49 31.88 -7.07
N ALA A 50 -2.57 30.59 -6.71
CA ALA A 50 -3.44 29.63 -7.38
C ALA A 50 -4.92 29.96 -7.15
N LEU A 51 -5.28 30.37 -5.92
CA LEU A 51 -6.64 30.80 -5.58
C LEU A 51 -7.06 32.08 -6.30
N GLU A 52 -6.12 32.94 -6.66
CA GLU A 52 -6.35 34.13 -7.50
C GLU A 52 -6.41 33.80 -9.00
N GLY A 53 -6.31 32.52 -9.39
CA GLY A 53 -6.26 32.09 -10.79
C GLY A 53 -4.93 32.39 -11.48
N GLY A 54 -3.88 32.64 -10.70
CA GLY A 54 -2.53 32.92 -11.18
C GLY A 54 -1.78 31.68 -11.67
N TYR A 55 -0.71 31.92 -12.44
CA TYR A 55 0.16 30.86 -12.95
C TYR A 55 1.12 30.35 -11.88
N ILE A 56 1.11 29.03 -11.63
CA ILE A 56 2.06 28.37 -10.74
C ILE A 56 3.18 27.73 -11.56
N THR A 57 4.42 28.13 -11.25
CA THR A 57 5.61 27.66 -11.96
C THR A 57 5.75 26.14 -11.81
N PRO A 58 5.88 25.38 -12.90
CA PRO A 58 6.08 23.94 -12.83
C PRO A 58 7.49 23.58 -12.37
N GLY A 59 7.65 22.41 -11.75
CA GLY A 59 8.95 21.89 -11.32
C GLY A 59 8.97 20.36 -11.28
N PRO A 60 10.14 19.72 -11.40
CA PRO A 60 10.21 18.27 -11.32
C PRO A 60 9.83 17.81 -9.91
N ARG A 61 9.04 16.75 -9.83
CA ARG A 61 8.77 16.03 -8.57
C ARG A 61 9.95 15.13 -8.23
N GLY A 62 10.21 14.87 -6.94
CA GLY A 62 11.17 13.85 -6.54
C GLY A 62 11.61 13.92 -5.08
N ASP A 63 12.48 12.99 -4.71
CA ASP A 63 13.25 13.05 -3.46
C ASP A 63 14.39 14.07 -3.66
N PRO A 64 14.50 15.14 -2.84
CA PRO A 64 15.49 16.20 -3.06
C PRO A 64 16.94 15.73 -2.87
N ILE A 65 17.18 14.57 -2.24
CA ILE A 65 18.53 13.98 -2.15
C ILE A 65 18.91 13.37 -3.50
N ARG A 66 17.97 12.70 -4.18
CA ARG A 66 18.21 12.06 -5.49
C ARG A 66 18.06 13.03 -6.66
N ASN A 67 17.14 13.98 -6.56
CA ASN A 67 16.89 15.03 -7.53
C ASN A 67 16.81 16.41 -6.85
N PRO A 68 17.95 17.09 -6.66
CA PRO A 68 18.00 18.42 -6.04
C PRO A 68 17.20 19.48 -6.79
N ASP A 69 16.87 19.26 -8.08
CA ASP A 69 16.03 20.17 -8.87
C ASP A 69 14.56 20.12 -8.45
N ALA A 70 14.17 19.21 -7.55
CA ALA A 70 12.89 19.23 -6.87
C ALA A 70 12.72 20.45 -5.94
N LEU A 71 13.83 21.12 -5.58
CA LEU A 71 13.82 22.39 -4.86
C LEU A 71 13.92 23.60 -5.81
N PRO A 72 13.37 24.77 -5.46
CA PRO A 72 12.57 25.03 -4.26
C PRO A 72 11.15 24.43 -4.35
N THR A 73 10.49 24.32 -3.20
CA THR A 73 9.08 23.93 -3.09
C THR A 73 8.15 25.11 -3.46
N GLY A 74 6.82 24.91 -3.42
CA GLY A 74 5.85 25.91 -3.89
C GLY A 74 5.70 25.98 -5.41
N ARG A 75 6.08 24.90 -6.12
CA ARG A 75 5.91 24.74 -7.57
C ARG A 75 4.82 23.72 -7.88
N ASN A 76 4.31 23.73 -9.10
CA ASN A 76 3.40 22.70 -9.62
C ASN A 76 4.22 21.47 -10.07
N PRO A 77 4.22 20.35 -9.32
CA PRO A 77 5.13 19.25 -9.58
C PRO A 77 4.70 18.43 -10.81
N TYR A 78 5.64 18.09 -11.70
CA TYR A 78 5.41 17.18 -12.83
C TYR A 78 6.25 15.89 -12.71
N PRO A 79 5.75 14.76 -13.26
CA PRO A 79 6.48 13.49 -13.29
C PRO A 79 7.56 13.47 -14.39
N LEU A 80 8.38 12.43 -14.44
CA LEU A 80 9.33 12.27 -15.54
C LEU A 80 8.67 11.63 -16.78
N ASP A 81 9.31 11.79 -17.94
CA ASP A 81 8.87 11.19 -19.22
C ASP A 81 9.01 9.67 -19.16
N SER A 82 7.88 8.94 -19.06
CA SER A 82 7.83 7.48 -18.92
C SER A 82 8.60 6.73 -20.01
N ARG A 83 8.69 7.30 -21.22
CA ARG A 83 9.42 6.73 -22.35
C ARG A 83 10.92 6.62 -22.12
N THR A 84 11.45 7.27 -21.08
CA THR A 84 12.87 7.18 -20.70
C THR A 84 13.14 6.02 -19.74
N ILE A 85 12.11 5.30 -19.31
CA ILE A 85 12.18 4.21 -18.35
C ILE A 85 12.19 2.85 -19.09
N PRO A 86 13.11 1.92 -18.73
CA PRO A 86 14.23 2.13 -17.83
C PRO A 86 15.34 2.98 -18.44
N THR A 87 16.00 3.80 -17.61
CA THR A 87 17.18 4.55 -18.04
C THR A 87 18.39 3.62 -18.20
N ARG A 88 19.43 4.06 -18.93
CA ARG A 88 20.69 3.28 -19.07
C ARG A 88 21.36 3.02 -17.71
N THR A 89 21.36 4.01 -16.83
CA THR A 89 21.92 3.86 -15.47
C THR A 89 21.09 2.90 -14.62
N ALA A 90 19.75 2.93 -14.75
CA ALA A 90 18.89 1.96 -14.09
C ALA A 90 19.16 0.53 -14.59
N TRP A 91 19.38 0.35 -15.90
CA TRP A 91 19.77 -0.93 -16.49
C TRP A 91 21.10 -1.45 -15.93
N GLU A 92 22.15 -0.63 -15.90
CA GLU A 92 23.44 -1.01 -15.32
C GLU A 92 23.36 -1.38 -13.84
N THR A 93 22.48 -0.69 -13.10
CA THR A 93 22.21 -1.00 -11.69
C THR A 93 21.49 -2.33 -11.54
N ALA A 94 20.42 -2.53 -12.30
CA ALA A 94 19.61 -3.75 -12.29
C ALA A 94 20.42 -5.01 -12.64
N VAL A 95 21.30 -4.93 -13.65
CA VAL A 95 22.17 -6.06 -14.03
C VAL A 95 23.03 -6.51 -12.84
N LYS A 96 23.68 -5.57 -12.16
CA LYS A 96 24.51 -5.87 -10.98
C LYS A 96 23.69 -6.45 -9.83
N LEU A 97 22.50 -5.91 -9.58
CA LEU A 97 21.62 -6.37 -8.52
C LEU A 97 21.13 -7.78 -8.78
N VAL A 98 20.65 -8.06 -9.99
CA VAL A 98 20.15 -9.39 -10.38
C VAL A 98 21.28 -10.41 -10.39
N ASP A 99 22.46 -10.09 -10.94
CA ASP A 99 23.58 -11.04 -10.95
C ASP A 99 23.97 -11.42 -9.51
N SER A 100 24.10 -10.45 -8.61
CA SER A 100 24.39 -10.71 -7.19
C SER A 100 23.28 -11.48 -6.48
N PHE A 101 22.01 -11.16 -6.78
CA PHE A 101 20.86 -11.87 -6.20
C PHE A 101 20.81 -13.32 -6.66
N LEU A 102 21.01 -13.58 -7.96
CA LEU A 102 20.98 -14.94 -8.50
C LEU A 102 22.16 -15.77 -8.02
N GLU A 103 23.34 -15.18 -7.83
CA GLU A 103 24.49 -15.86 -7.23
C GLU A 103 24.20 -16.28 -5.78
N ASP A 104 23.68 -15.36 -4.96
CA ASP A 104 23.31 -15.65 -3.58
C ASP A 104 22.18 -16.69 -3.49
N TYR A 105 21.15 -16.56 -4.33
CA TYR A 105 20.05 -17.53 -4.39
C TYR A 105 20.54 -18.91 -4.82
N LEU A 106 21.36 -19.01 -5.87
CA LEU A 106 21.94 -20.27 -6.32
C LEU A 106 22.82 -20.90 -5.24
N SER A 107 23.59 -20.11 -4.51
CA SER A 107 24.41 -20.60 -3.39
C SER A 107 23.56 -21.15 -2.24
N LYS A 108 22.39 -20.57 -1.96
CA LYS A 108 21.50 -20.97 -0.87
C LYS A 108 20.63 -22.17 -1.22
N HIS A 109 20.10 -22.21 -2.44
CA HIS A 109 19.08 -23.18 -2.86
C HIS A 109 19.61 -24.26 -3.81
N GLY A 110 20.80 -24.08 -4.38
CA GLY A 110 21.37 -24.99 -5.38
C GLY A 110 20.72 -24.89 -6.77
N THR A 111 19.68 -24.06 -6.93
CA THR A 111 18.98 -23.83 -8.19
C THR A 111 18.66 -22.33 -8.37
N TYR A 112 18.33 -21.92 -9.60
CA TYR A 112 17.79 -20.59 -9.87
C TYR A 112 16.30 -20.52 -9.48
N PRO A 113 15.76 -19.34 -9.12
CA PRO A 113 14.33 -19.21 -8.89
C PRO A 113 13.57 -19.45 -10.20
N THR A 114 12.48 -20.20 -10.14
CA THR A 114 11.67 -20.53 -11.31
C THR A 114 10.80 -19.36 -11.75
N LYS A 115 10.24 -18.61 -10.79
CA LYS A 115 9.41 -17.44 -11.03
C LYS A 115 9.57 -16.40 -9.93
N VAL A 116 9.72 -15.13 -10.32
CA VAL A 116 9.83 -13.97 -9.41
C VAL A 116 8.62 -13.06 -9.57
N ALA A 117 7.90 -12.80 -8.48
CA ALA A 117 6.80 -11.85 -8.46
C ALA A 117 7.29 -10.44 -8.11
N PHE A 118 6.77 -9.42 -8.79
CA PHE A 118 7.14 -8.02 -8.57
C PHE A 118 5.92 -7.19 -8.21
N VAL A 119 6.08 -6.27 -7.26
CA VAL A 119 5.12 -5.18 -7.04
C VAL A 119 5.72 -3.88 -7.62
N LEU A 120 5.02 -3.22 -8.53
CA LEU A 120 5.47 -1.97 -9.15
C LEU A 120 4.55 -0.79 -8.79
N TRP A 121 5.15 0.29 -8.28
CA TRP A 121 4.47 1.53 -7.93
C TRP A 121 5.00 2.70 -8.77
N ALA A 122 4.10 3.55 -9.26
CA ALA A 122 4.47 4.71 -10.08
C ALA A 122 5.47 5.63 -9.36
N SER A 123 5.23 5.91 -8.08
CA SER A 123 6.06 6.82 -7.29
C SER A 123 7.49 6.28 -7.09
N GLU A 124 7.66 4.97 -6.85
CA GLU A 124 8.97 4.34 -6.77
C GLU A 124 9.64 4.30 -8.13
N THR A 125 8.92 3.89 -9.17
CA THR A 125 9.40 3.85 -10.57
C THR A 125 9.95 5.20 -11.01
N MET A 126 9.24 6.27 -10.69
CA MET A 126 9.67 7.63 -10.97
C MET A 126 10.93 8.02 -10.18
N ARG A 127 11.08 7.55 -8.94
CA ARG A 127 12.29 7.82 -8.15
C ARG A 127 13.47 7.03 -8.68
N HIS A 128 13.37 5.71 -8.78
CA HIS A 128 14.48 4.85 -9.22
C HIS A 128 14.69 4.82 -10.74
N GLN A 129 13.84 5.50 -11.52
CA GLN A 129 13.99 5.66 -12.97
C GLN A 129 14.10 4.33 -13.75
N GLY A 130 13.40 3.30 -13.27
CA GLY A 130 13.30 2.02 -13.98
C GLY A 130 14.13 0.85 -13.48
N VAL A 131 14.78 0.91 -12.31
CA VAL A 131 15.60 -0.22 -11.84
C VAL A 131 14.80 -1.53 -11.80
N MET A 132 13.62 -1.56 -11.16
CA MET A 132 12.79 -2.77 -11.08
C MET A 132 12.35 -3.29 -12.45
N GLU A 133 11.98 -2.38 -13.36
CA GLU A 133 11.60 -2.70 -14.74
C GLU A 133 12.78 -3.32 -15.50
N ALA A 134 13.98 -2.77 -15.31
CA ALA A 134 15.20 -3.34 -15.89
C ALA A 134 15.55 -4.71 -15.29
N GLU A 135 15.31 -4.94 -14.00
CA GLU A 135 15.49 -6.25 -13.36
C GLU A 135 14.55 -7.29 -13.96
N ILE A 136 13.27 -6.94 -14.13
CA ILE A 136 12.26 -7.77 -14.79
C ILE A 136 12.71 -8.16 -16.20
N LEU A 137 13.14 -7.19 -17.02
CA LEU A 137 13.64 -7.46 -18.37
C LEU A 137 14.86 -8.37 -18.34
N TYR A 138 15.84 -8.07 -17.48
CA TYR A 138 17.08 -8.82 -17.42
C TYR A 138 16.86 -10.25 -16.93
N LEU A 139 16.01 -10.50 -15.91
CA LEU A 139 15.64 -11.83 -15.45
C LEU A 139 15.09 -12.72 -16.58
N MET A 140 14.23 -12.15 -17.43
CA MET A 140 13.70 -12.81 -18.63
C MET A 140 14.76 -13.03 -19.73
N GLY A 141 15.95 -12.45 -19.58
CA GLY A 141 17.03 -12.48 -20.56
C GLY A 141 16.77 -11.55 -21.76
N VAL A 142 16.10 -10.43 -21.50
CA VAL A 142 15.74 -9.40 -22.47
C VAL A 142 16.40 -8.09 -22.05
N LYS A 143 16.79 -7.25 -23.01
CA LYS A 143 17.32 -5.91 -22.75
C LYS A 143 16.56 -4.83 -23.51
N PRO A 144 16.40 -3.63 -22.95
CA PRO A 144 15.77 -2.51 -23.62
C PRO A 144 16.67 -1.97 -24.74
N VAL A 145 16.02 -1.42 -25.78
CA VAL A 145 16.66 -0.73 -26.90
C VAL A 145 16.29 0.73 -26.83
N TRP A 146 17.30 1.59 -26.67
CA TRP A 146 17.11 3.04 -26.62
C TRP A 146 17.33 3.69 -27.98
N ASP A 147 16.61 4.78 -28.24
CA ASP A 147 16.91 5.71 -29.33
C ASP A 147 18.09 6.65 -28.98
N SER A 148 18.45 7.52 -29.92
CA SER A 148 19.53 8.50 -29.73
C SER A 148 19.23 9.57 -28.67
N LYS A 149 17.97 9.70 -28.24
CA LYS A 149 17.51 10.63 -27.20
C LYS A 149 17.33 9.94 -25.84
N GLY A 150 17.70 8.67 -25.72
CA GLY A 150 17.59 7.90 -24.49
C GLY A 150 16.17 7.41 -24.18
N ARG A 151 15.25 7.44 -25.15
CA ARG A 151 13.92 6.85 -24.99
C ARG A 151 13.95 5.37 -25.34
N VAL A 152 13.27 4.55 -24.57
CA VAL A 152 13.09 3.12 -24.83
C VAL A 152 12.10 2.96 -25.98
N LYS A 153 12.55 2.39 -27.08
CA LYS A 153 11.73 2.17 -28.28
C LYS A 153 11.28 0.72 -28.42
N ASP A 154 12.06 -0.22 -27.89
CA ASP A 154 11.82 -1.65 -28.05
C ASP A 154 12.62 -2.47 -27.04
N VAL A 155 12.54 -3.80 -27.14
CA VAL A 155 13.32 -4.79 -26.41
C VAL A 155 13.91 -5.84 -27.35
N GLU A 156 15.06 -6.43 -26.98
CA GLU A 156 15.68 -7.52 -27.72
C GLU A 156 16.22 -8.62 -26.79
N LEU A 157 16.32 -9.86 -27.31
CA LEU A 157 16.89 -10.98 -26.56
C LEU A 157 18.38 -10.77 -26.31
N ILE A 158 18.83 -11.15 -25.11
CA ILE A 158 20.24 -11.36 -24.81
C ILE A 158 20.63 -12.72 -25.37
N THR A 159 21.57 -12.76 -26.32
CA THR A 159 21.92 -13.97 -27.10
C THR A 159 22.92 -14.91 -26.43
N ASN A 160 23.69 -14.43 -25.45
CA ASN A 160 24.72 -15.20 -24.75
C ASN A 160 24.38 -15.36 -23.27
N LEU A 161 23.12 -15.69 -22.97
CA LEU A 161 22.65 -15.83 -21.60
C LEU A 161 23.16 -17.15 -21.00
N THR A 162 23.99 -17.08 -19.96
CA THR A 162 24.64 -18.26 -19.34
C THR A 162 23.82 -18.87 -18.19
N ARG A 163 22.55 -18.52 -18.09
CA ARG A 163 21.60 -18.96 -17.06
C ARG A 163 20.22 -19.19 -17.67
N PRO A 164 19.29 -19.83 -16.95
CA PRO A 164 17.91 -19.90 -17.38
C PRO A 164 17.26 -18.52 -17.55
N ARG A 165 16.25 -18.45 -18.42
CA ARG A 165 15.28 -17.35 -18.45
C ARG A 165 14.29 -17.59 -17.32
N ILE A 166 14.21 -16.65 -16.39
CA ILE A 166 13.39 -16.76 -15.18
C ILE A 166 12.01 -16.16 -15.49
N ASP A 167 10.95 -16.86 -15.09
CA ASP A 167 9.59 -16.34 -15.28
C ASP A 167 9.30 -15.20 -14.30
N ILE A 168 8.37 -14.33 -14.67
CA ILE A 168 7.99 -13.20 -13.85
C ILE A 168 6.48 -13.16 -13.69
N THR A 169 5.98 -12.56 -12.62
CA THR A 169 4.60 -12.06 -12.57
C THR A 169 4.63 -10.68 -11.94
N VAL A 170 3.86 -9.74 -12.45
CA VAL A 170 3.90 -8.34 -12.05
C VAL A 170 2.54 -7.95 -11.53
N VAL A 171 2.50 -7.46 -10.30
CA VAL A 171 1.37 -6.72 -9.75
C VAL A 171 1.71 -5.24 -9.76
N THR A 172 0.93 -4.45 -10.49
CA THR A 172 1.06 -2.99 -10.49
C THR A 172 0.08 -2.36 -9.50
N SER A 173 0.41 -1.20 -8.95
CA SER A 173 -0.66 -0.37 -8.37
C SER A 173 -1.52 0.27 -9.47
N GLY A 174 -2.78 0.58 -9.16
CA GLY A 174 -3.66 1.27 -10.10
C GLY A 174 -3.06 2.58 -10.66
N LEU A 175 -2.30 3.33 -9.83
CA LEU A 175 -1.60 4.53 -10.30
C LEU A 175 -0.46 4.20 -11.29
N TYR A 176 0.23 3.07 -11.11
CA TYR A 176 1.23 2.62 -12.08
C TYR A 176 0.58 2.26 -13.41
N ARG A 177 -0.53 1.50 -13.39
CA ARG A 177 -1.33 1.19 -14.58
C ARG A 177 -1.71 2.47 -15.35
N ASP A 178 -2.17 3.50 -14.64
CA ASP A 178 -2.67 4.72 -15.27
C ASP A 178 -1.54 5.60 -15.86
N LEU A 179 -0.36 5.61 -15.24
CA LEU A 179 0.76 6.45 -15.66
C LEU A 179 1.77 5.76 -16.60
N HIS A 180 1.82 4.43 -16.60
CA HIS A 180 2.92 3.65 -17.21
C HIS A 180 2.44 2.49 -18.08
N MET A 181 1.33 2.67 -18.81
CA MET A 181 0.83 1.67 -19.75
C MET A 181 1.82 1.37 -20.90
N ASP A 182 2.66 2.35 -21.25
CA ASP A 182 3.78 2.17 -22.19
C ASP A 182 4.81 1.18 -21.66
N ILE A 183 5.13 1.22 -20.37
CA ILE A 183 6.04 0.28 -19.72
C ILE A 183 5.39 -1.10 -19.56
N ILE A 184 4.10 -1.16 -19.21
CA ILE A 184 3.33 -2.42 -19.18
C ILE A 184 3.40 -3.12 -20.56
N THR A 185 3.20 -2.36 -21.63
CA THR A 185 3.30 -2.86 -23.01
C THR A 185 4.70 -3.37 -23.32
N LEU A 186 5.74 -2.67 -22.86
CA LEU A 186 7.14 -3.08 -23.02
C LEU A 186 7.43 -4.42 -22.32
N ILE A 187 6.97 -4.59 -21.08
CA ILE A 187 7.16 -5.83 -20.31
C ILE A 187 6.39 -6.98 -20.97
N ASP A 188 5.16 -6.77 -21.41
CA ASP A 188 4.37 -7.79 -22.11
C ASP A 188 5.02 -8.24 -23.43
N ARG A 189 5.59 -7.30 -24.21
CA ARG A 189 6.42 -7.65 -25.38
C ARG A 189 7.63 -8.48 -25.00
N ALA A 190 8.31 -8.13 -23.91
CA ALA A 190 9.46 -8.88 -23.42
C ALA A 190 9.09 -10.31 -22.99
N VAL A 191 7.93 -10.49 -22.33
CA VAL A 191 7.40 -11.81 -21.97
C VAL A 191 7.18 -12.65 -23.24
N LYS A 192 6.48 -12.11 -24.24
CA LYS A 192 6.20 -12.80 -25.51
C LYS A 192 7.49 -13.16 -26.25
N LEU A 193 8.45 -12.23 -26.29
CA LEU A 193 9.75 -12.43 -26.93
C LEU A 193 10.56 -13.53 -26.21
N ALA A 194 10.63 -13.48 -24.89
CA ALA A 194 11.36 -14.45 -24.08
C ALA A 194 10.70 -15.84 -24.10
N ALA A 195 9.37 -15.92 -24.08
CA ALA A 195 8.62 -17.18 -24.19
C ALA A 195 8.88 -17.91 -25.52
N GLY A 196 9.13 -17.16 -26.60
CA GLY A 196 9.47 -17.72 -27.91
C GLY A 196 10.91 -18.23 -28.04
N ALA A 197 11.79 -17.91 -27.09
CA ALA A 197 13.20 -18.29 -27.15
C ALA A 197 13.44 -19.76 -26.73
N SER A 198 14.46 -20.38 -27.32
CA SER A 198 14.85 -21.78 -27.08
C SER A 198 16.36 -21.99 -26.96
N ASP A 199 17.08 -20.93 -26.62
CA ASP A 199 18.54 -20.87 -26.55
C ASP A 199 19.13 -21.39 -25.22
N THR A 200 18.34 -21.37 -24.16
CA THR A 200 18.71 -21.77 -22.78
C THR A 200 17.46 -22.32 -22.06
N PRO A 201 17.56 -23.03 -20.91
CA PRO A 201 16.37 -23.38 -20.14
C PRO A 201 15.46 -22.17 -19.88
N ASN A 202 14.15 -22.34 -20.06
CA ASN A 202 13.23 -21.21 -20.17
C ASN A 202 11.97 -21.44 -19.33
N HIS A 203 11.95 -20.88 -18.11
CA HIS A 203 10.81 -21.01 -17.19
C HIS A 203 9.56 -20.28 -17.69
N ILE A 204 9.72 -19.17 -18.42
CA ILE A 204 8.59 -18.42 -19.01
C ILE A 204 7.86 -19.32 -20.00
N ARG A 205 8.60 -19.94 -20.92
CA ARG A 205 8.04 -20.87 -21.91
C ARG A 205 7.36 -22.06 -21.25
N ASN A 206 8.02 -22.70 -20.29
CA ASN A 206 7.50 -23.87 -19.61
C ASN A 206 6.18 -23.56 -18.88
N ASN A 207 6.14 -22.48 -18.10
CA ASN A 207 4.95 -22.10 -17.34
C ASN A 207 3.82 -21.64 -18.28
N SER A 208 4.13 -20.92 -19.36
CA SER A 208 3.14 -20.57 -20.38
C SER A 208 2.58 -21.78 -21.12
N GLU A 209 3.35 -22.85 -21.29
CA GLU A 209 2.84 -24.09 -21.87
C GLU A 209 1.94 -24.84 -20.88
N THR A 210 2.30 -24.88 -19.59
CA THR A 210 1.44 -25.44 -18.53
C THR A 210 0.07 -24.75 -18.49
N ILE A 211 0.05 -23.41 -18.48
CA ILE A 211 -1.21 -22.64 -18.49
C ILE A 211 -1.98 -22.88 -19.79
N TYR A 212 -1.30 -22.93 -20.93
CA TYR A 212 -1.92 -23.21 -22.23
C TYR A 212 -2.63 -24.56 -22.25
N LEU A 213 -1.95 -25.64 -21.85
CA LEU A 213 -2.51 -26.99 -21.84
C LEU A 213 -3.70 -27.11 -20.88
N LYS A 214 -3.63 -26.42 -19.73
CA LYS A 214 -4.75 -26.33 -18.78
C LYS A 214 -5.97 -25.68 -19.43
N LEU A 215 -5.80 -24.54 -20.10
CA LEU A 215 -6.89 -23.83 -20.77
C LEU A 215 -7.50 -24.63 -21.92
N LEU A 216 -6.70 -25.39 -22.67
CA LEU A 216 -7.24 -26.33 -23.65
C LEU A 216 -8.12 -27.41 -22.99
N GLY A 217 -7.67 -27.96 -21.86
CA GLY A 217 -8.46 -28.91 -21.07
C GLY A 217 -9.77 -28.33 -20.54
N GLU A 218 -9.81 -27.02 -20.30
CA GLU A 218 -11.00 -26.26 -19.88
C GLU A 218 -11.90 -25.84 -21.07
N GLY A 219 -11.54 -26.19 -22.31
CA GLY A 219 -12.34 -25.97 -23.52
C GLY A 219 -12.12 -24.63 -24.21
N PHE A 220 -11.07 -23.88 -23.87
CA PHE A 220 -10.69 -22.67 -24.60
C PHE A 220 -10.17 -23.01 -26.00
N SER A 221 -10.39 -22.09 -26.95
CA SER A 221 -9.78 -22.19 -28.30
C SER A 221 -8.25 -22.14 -28.20
N GLU A 222 -7.53 -22.76 -29.15
CA GLU A 222 -6.06 -22.69 -29.16
C GLU A 222 -5.55 -21.23 -29.19
N THR A 223 -6.23 -20.36 -29.92
CA THR A 223 -5.92 -18.94 -30.02
C THR A 223 -6.07 -18.23 -28.68
N ASP A 224 -7.20 -18.44 -27.98
CA ASP A 224 -7.43 -17.82 -26.68
C ASP A 224 -6.52 -18.40 -25.60
N ALA A 225 -6.36 -19.72 -25.57
CA ALA A 225 -5.47 -20.39 -24.63
C ALA A 225 -4.04 -19.84 -24.76
N ARG A 226 -3.54 -19.69 -26.00
CA ARG A 226 -2.18 -19.17 -26.24
C ARG A 226 -2.04 -17.69 -25.88
N ARG A 227 -3.07 -16.88 -26.15
CA ARG A 227 -3.11 -15.47 -25.77
C ARG A 227 -3.12 -15.29 -24.26
N LEU A 228 -3.94 -16.05 -23.54
CA LEU A 228 -4.11 -15.96 -22.09
C LEU A 228 -2.91 -16.55 -21.33
N SER A 229 -2.25 -17.58 -21.86
CA SER A 229 -1.12 -18.22 -21.17
C SER A 229 0.17 -17.39 -21.14
N LEU A 230 0.22 -16.29 -21.90
CA LEU A 230 1.32 -15.34 -21.92
C LEU A 230 1.09 -14.13 -21.01
N LEU A 231 -0.07 -14.03 -20.34
CA LEU A 231 -0.35 -12.94 -19.41
C LEU A 231 0.50 -13.06 -18.15
N ARG A 232 1.18 -11.97 -17.78
CA ARG A 232 2.01 -11.85 -16.57
C ARG A 232 1.81 -10.57 -15.76
N ILE A 233 1.02 -9.61 -16.23
CA ILE A 233 0.89 -8.30 -15.59
C ILE A 233 -0.55 -8.11 -15.13
N PHE A 234 -0.72 -7.81 -13.84
CA PHE A 234 -2.01 -7.75 -13.17
C PHE A 234 -2.13 -6.49 -12.31
N SER A 235 -3.35 -5.97 -12.19
CA SER A 235 -3.71 -4.85 -11.32
C SER A 235 -5.20 -4.99 -10.95
N GLU A 236 -5.72 -4.01 -10.24
CA GLU A 236 -7.13 -3.76 -10.10
C GLU A 236 -7.79 -3.43 -11.44
N GLU A 237 -9.13 -3.54 -11.51
CA GLU A 237 -9.93 -3.14 -12.67
C GLU A 237 -9.74 -1.66 -13.03
N PRO A 238 -9.94 -1.24 -14.29
CA PRO A 238 -9.82 0.16 -14.68
C PRO A 238 -10.69 1.08 -13.81
N GLY A 239 -10.10 2.15 -13.28
CA GLY A 239 -10.78 3.07 -12.35
C GLY A 239 -10.79 2.63 -10.89
N ALA A 240 -10.42 1.38 -10.59
CA ALA A 240 -10.17 0.91 -9.23
C ALA A 240 -8.71 1.09 -8.82
N TYR A 241 -8.49 1.26 -7.51
CA TYR A 241 -7.20 1.42 -6.88
C TYR A 241 -7.19 0.67 -5.55
N SER A 242 -6.01 0.25 -5.14
CA SER A 242 -5.74 -0.50 -3.91
C SER A 242 -6.31 -1.93 -3.89
N PRO A 243 -5.58 -2.89 -3.30
CA PRO A 243 -6.10 -4.22 -3.04
C PRO A 243 -7.19 -4.22 -1.95
N GLY A 244 -7.37 -3.12 -1.21
CA GLY A 244 -8.38 -2.98 -0.15
C GLY A 244 -7.98 -3.60 1.20
N LEU A 245 -6.86 -4.31 1.27
CA LEU A 245 -6.38 -4.93 2.52
C LEU A 245 -6.02 -3.92 3.61
N GLN A 246 -5.71 -2.67 3.26
CA GLN A 246 -5.52 -1.58 4.21
C GLN A 246 -6.77 -1.20 5.00
N GLU A 247 -7.96 -1.57 4.51
CA GLU A 247 -9.21 -1.41 5.26
C GLU A 247 -9.63 -2.73 5.91
N ALA A 248 -9.49 -3.85 5.18
CA ALA A 248 -9.95 -5.16 5.64
C ALA A 248 -9.11 -5.74 6.79
N ILE A 249 -7.78 -5.60 6.75
CA ILE A 249 -6.91 -6.14 7.81
C ILE A 249 -7.16 -5.42 9.14
N PRO A 250 -7.23 -4.08 9.17
CA PRO A 250 -7.45 -3.41 10.44
C PRO A 250 -8.86 -3.65 11.00
N ALA A 251 -9.90 -3.84 10.17
CA ALA A 251 -11.25 -4.26 10.59
C ALA A 251 -11.27 -5.75 11.01
N SER A 252 -10.58 -6.07 12.10
CA SER A 252 -10.24 -7.44 12.49
C SER A 252 -11.43 -8.31 12.92
N GLU A 253 -12.59 -7.71 13.16
CA GLU A 253 -13.86 -8.38 13.40
C GLU A 253 -14.51 -8.93 12.12
N THR A 254 -14.12 -8.44 10.93
CA THR A 254 -14.74 -8.85 9.66
C THR A 254 -14.10 -10.10 9.04
N TRP A 255 -13.09 -10.67 9.67
CA TRP A 255 -12.39 -11.87 9.18
C TRP A 255 -11.91 -12.76 10.32
N ASN A 256 -11.90 -14.07 10.04
CA ASN A 256 -11.53 -15.11 11.00
C ASN A 256 -10.13 -15.65 10.76
N ASN A 257 -9.66 -15.67 9.51
CA ASN A 257 -8.34 -16.14 9.13
C ASN A 257 -7.81 -15.40 7.89
N SER A 258 -6.50 -15.55 7.63
CA SER A 258 -5.81 -14.91 6.52
C SER A 258 -6.25 -15.41 5.13
N ASP A 259 -6.86 -16.59 5.01
CA ASP A 259 -7.35 -17.11 3.72
C ASP A 259 -8.49 -16.26 3.13
N GLN A 260 -9.34 -15.68 4.00
CA GLN A 260 -10.38 -14.74 3.57
C GLN A 260 -9.76 -13.47 2.95
N LEU A 261 -8.68 -12.96 3.58
CA LEU A 261 -7.94 -11.81 3.10
C LEU A 261 -7.18 -12.11 1.79
N ALA A 262 -6.56 -13.29 1.69
CA ALA A 262 -5.90 -13.75 0.47
C ALA A 262 -6.91 -13.87 -0.70
N SER A 263 -8.09 -14.41 -0.44
CA SER A 263 -9.16 -14.53 -1.43
C SER A 263 -9.66 -13.17 -1.90
N PHE A 264 -9.81 -12.22 -0.97
CA PHE A 264 -10.16 -10.83 -1.28
C PHE A 264 -9.10 -10.15 -2.17
N TYR A 265 -7.81 -10.33 -1.85
CA TYR A 265 -6.70 -9.82 -2.67
C TYR A 265 -6.71 -10.41 -4.09
N LEU A 266 -6.84 -11.74 -4.21
CA LEU A 266 -6.90 -12.44 -5.49
C LEU A 266 -8.04 -11.93 -6.38
N GLU A 267 -9.19 -11.64 -5.78
CA GLU A 267 -10.33 -11.08 -6.51
C GLU A 267 -10.07 -9.63 -6.94
N ARG A 268 -9.51 -8.81 -6.06
CA ARG A 268 -9.27 -7.39 -6.35
C ARG A 268 -8.19 -7.14 -7.39
N VAL A 269 -7.13 -7.95 -7.44
CA VAL A 269 -5.90 -7.67 -8.21
C VAL A 269 -5.74 -8.59 -9.44
N SER A 270 -6.81 -9.24 -9.90
CA SER A 270 -6.77 -10.24 -10.98
C SER A 270 -7.15 -9.71 -12.37
N SER A 271 -7.09 -8.40 -12.59
CA SER A 271 -7.28 -7.85 -13.94
C SER A 271 -5.96 -7.79 -14.68
N ALA A 272 -5.88 -8.46 -15.83
CA ALA A 272 -4.68 -8.52 -16.64
C ALA A 272 -4.52 -7.27 -17.52
N TYR A 273 -3.26 -6.91 -17.77
CA TYR A 273 -2.85 -5.79 -18.60
C TYR A 273 -1.70 -6.20 -19.53
N GLY A 274 -1.59 -5.54 -20.69
CA GLY A 274 -0.58 -5.84 -21.69
C GLY A 274 -0.85 -5.11 -23.00
N GLU A 275 -0.10 -5.46 -24.04
CA GLU A 275 -0.34 -4.92 -25.37
C GLU A 275 -1.75 -5.33 -25.87
N ASN A 276 -2.59 -4.33 -26.13
CA ASN A 276 -4.01 -4.49 -26.49
C ASN A 276 -4.88 -5.16 -25.41
N ILE A 277 -4.46 -5.18 -24.15
CA ILE A 277 -5.22 -5.72 -23.02
C ILE A 277 -5.29 -4.67 -21.92
N THR A 278 -6.51 -4.26 -21.56
CA THR A 278 -6.74 -3.22 -20.55
C THR A 278 -7.81 -3.68 -19.59
N GLY A 279 -7.38 -4.27 -18.48
CA GLY A 279 -8.27 -4.64 -17.38
C GLY A 279 -9.11 -5.89 -17.64
N LEU A 280 -8.55 -6.90 -18.31
CA LEU A 280 -9.25 -8.16 -18.55
C LEU A 280 -9.30 -8.96 -17.24
N LYS A 281 -10.48 -9.06 -16.61
CA LYS A 281 -10.65 -9.80 -15.35
C LYS A 281 -10.45 -11.31 -15.54
N VAL A 282 -9.36 -11.86 -15.01
CA VAL A 282 -9.00 -13.29 -15.15
C VAL A 282 -8.47 -13.90 -13.83
N PRO A 283 -9.32 -14.09 -12.80
CA PRO A 283 -8.90 -14.65 -11.52
C PRO A 283 -8.24 -16.03 -11.59
N SER A 284 -8.69 -16.91 -12.50
CA SER A 284 -8.06 -18.22 -12.70
C SER A 284 -6.62 -18.10 -13.20
N ILE A 285 -6.39 -17.30 -14.24
CA ILE A 285 -5.06 -17.07 -14.81
C ILE A 285 -4.13 -16.38 -13.81
N PHE A 286 -4.64 -15.45 -13.01
CA PHE A 286 -3.84 -14.83 -11.96
C PHE A 286 -3.37 -15.88 -10.93
N ARG A 287 -4.25 -16.79 -10.50
CA ARG A 287 -3.87 -17.90 -9.61
C ARG A 287 -2.80 -18.80 -10.25
N GLU A 288 -2.95 -19.20 -11.51
CA GLU A 288 -1.91 -20.00 -12.19
C GLU A 288 -0.55 -19.30 -12.22
N ASN A 289 -0.55 -17.97 -12.38
CA ASN A 289 0.69 -17.21 -12.36
C ASN A 289 1.36 -17.20 -10.99
N LEU A 290 0.60 -17.31 -9.89
CA LEU A 290 1.13 -17.32 -8.53
C LEU A 290 1.64 -18.70 -8.07
N MET A 291 1.20 -19.80 -8.71
CA MET A 291 1.53 -21.18 -8.28
C MET A 291 3.03 -21.44 -8.12
N ASP A 292 3.87 -20.96 -9.04
CA ASP A 292 5.32 -21.24 -9.05
C ASP A 292 6.18 -20.11 -8.49
N VAL A 293 5.56 -19.09 -7.87
CA VAL A 293 6.29 -17.93 -7.33
C VAL A 293 7.11 -18.38 -6.12
N THR A 294 8.43 -18.38 -6.25
CA THR A 294 9.35 -18.69 -5.13
C THR A 294 9.88 -17.43 -4.46
N VAL A 295 9.90 -16.31 -5.18
CA VAL A 295 10.47 -15.04 -4.72
C VAL A 295 9.51 -13.90 -5.04
N ALA A 296 9.35 -12.95 -4.11
CA ALA A 296 8.60 -11.73 -4.31
C ALA A 296 9.48 -10.50 -4.04
N MET A 297 9.41 -9.48 -4.89
CA MET A 297 10.24 -8.28 -4.83
C MET A 297 9.42 -6.99 -4.83
N PHE A 298 9.84 -6.04 -4.01
CA PHE A 298 9.35 -4.66 -3.99
C PHE A 298 10.53 -3.67 -3.81
N SER A 299 10.38 -2.40 -4.16
CA SER A 299 11.46 -1.41 -4.07
C SER A 299 11.19 -0.34 -3.03
N ARG A 300 12.26 0.20 -2.44
CA ARG A 300 12.26 1.42 -1.61
C ARG A 300 13.46 2.30 -1.97
N SER A 301 13.19 3.51 -2.41
CA SER A 301 14.20 4.43 -2.96
C SER A 301 14.36 5.75 -2.19
N SER A 302 13.50 6.03 -1.20
CA SER A 302 13.56 7.25 -0.40
C SER A 302 13.95 6.99 1.05
N ASN A 303 14.72 7.89 1.64
CA ASN A 303 15.06 7.86 3.07
C ASN A 303 13.91 8.31 3.99
N LEU A 304 12.93 9.03 3.43
CA LEU A 304 11.75 9.49 4.17
C LEU A 304 10.79 8.34 4.46
N TYR A 305 10.59 7.48 3.46
CA TYR A 305 9.53 6.49 3.49
C TYR A 305 10.11 5.09 3.74
N GLY A 306 9.63 4.36 4.76
CA GLY A 306 9.98 2.97 5.06
C GLY A 306 8.87 1.93 4.78
N ALA A 307 9.04 0.70 5.24
CA ALA A 307 8.05 -0.38 5.07
C ALA A 307 6.84 -0.23 6.01
N LEU A 308 7.01 0.46 7.12
CA LEU A 308 6.00 0.66 8.17
C LEU A 308 5.39 2.08 8.18
N GLU A 309 5.73 2.91 7.20
CA GLU A 309 5.27 4.30 7.14
C GLU A 309 3.86 4.42 6.53
N HIS A 310 3.50 3.53 5.62
CA HIS A 310 2.22 3.54 4.92
C HIS A 310 1.62 2.14 4.82
N PRO A 311 0.30 1.97 5.03
CA PRO A 311 -0.33 0.64 5.04
C PRO A 311 -0.26 -0.07 3.68
N MET A 312 -0.20 0.72 2.60
CA MET A 312 -0.22 0.20 1.24
C MET A 312 0.94 -0.73 0.92
N VAL A 313 2.09 -0.62 1.61
CA VAL A 313 3.21 -1.54 1.38
C VAL A 313 2.81 -2.96 1.78
N ALA A 314 2.29 -3.14 2.99
CA ALA A 314 1.77 -4.42 3.45
C ALA A 314 0.54 -4.85 2.62
N ALA A 315 -0.34 -3.91 2.25
CA ALA A 315 -1.53 -4.21 1.47
C ALA A 315 -1.19 -4.82 0.09
N TYR A 316 -0.23 -4.26 -0.65
CA TYR A 316 0.20 -4.82 -1.93
C TYR A 316 1.19 -5.97 -1.77
N PHE A 317 2.30 -5.75 -1.06
CA PHE A 317 3.41 -6.70 -1.05
C PHE A 317 3.18 -7.84 -0.06
N GLY A 318 2.66 -7.55 1.13
CA GLY A 318 2.16 -8.57 2.05
C GLY A 318 0.93 -9.29 1.51
N GLY A 319 0.00 -8.57 0.87
CA GLY A 319 -1.16 -9.17 0.19
C GLY A 319 -0.77 -10.15 -0.91
N LEU A 320 0.27 -9.83 -1.70
CA LEU A 320 0.85 -10.76 -2.66
C LEU A 320 1.41 -12.02 -1.99
N SER A 321 2.11 -11.88 -0.85
CA SER A 321 2.59 -13.03 -0.07
C SER A 321 1.43 -13.93 0.38
N LEU A 322 0.34 -13.36 0.90
CA LEU A 322 -0.87 -14.10 1.28
C LEU A 322 -1.48 -14.84 0.08
N ALA A 323 -1.56 -14.17 -1.07
CA ALA A 323 -2.13 -14.75 -2.28
C ALA A 323 -1.28 -15.91 -2.82
N VAL A 324 0.05 -15.78 -2.79
CA VAL A 324 0.97 -16.86 -3.16
C VAL A 324 0.86 -18.03 -2.20
N GLU A 325 0.85 -17.79 -0.89
CA GLU A 325 0.69 -18.86 0.12
C GLU A 325 -0.62 -19.61 -0.06
N ARG A 326 -1.72 -18.88 -0.27
CA ARG A 326 -3.06 -19.47 -0.48
C ARG A 326 -3.11 -20.38 -1.70
N VAL A 327 -2.37 -20.05 -2.75
CA VAL A 327 -2.43 -20.74 -4.05
C VAL A 327 -1.39 -21.86 -4.15
N SER A 328 -0.16 -21.62 -3.71
CA SER A 328 0.97 -22.56 -3.81
C SER A 328 1.15 -23.44 -2.57
N GLY A 329 0.57 -23.06 -1.43
CA GLY A 329 0.77 -23.73 -0.13
C GLY A 329 2.02 -23.27 0.64
N SER A 330 2.83 -22.38 0.08
CA SER A 330 4.03 -21.84 0.74
C SER A 330 4.20 -20.34 0.50
N LYS A 331 4.74 -19.62 1.48
CA LYS A 331 5.09 -18.20 1.31
C LYS A 331 6.30 -18.06 0.38
N PRO A 332 6.33 -17.02 -0.48
CA PRO A 332 7.53 -16.69 -1.24
C PRO A 332 8.58 -16.06 -0.33
N GLU A 333 9.86 -16.21 -0.67
CA GLU A 333 10.89 -15.38 -0.06
C GLU A 333 10.72 -13.93 -0.49
N MET A 334 10.57 -13.03 0.47
CA MET A 334 10.31 -11.62 0.20
C MET A 334 11.61 -10.81 0.26
N TYR A 335 11.86 -10.02 -0.77
CA TYR A 335 13.04 -9.16 -0.88
C TYR A 335 12.65 -7.70 -1.16
N ILE A 336 13.49 -6.78 -0.66
CA ILE A 336 13.41 -5.36 -0.94
C ILE A 336 14.63 -4.93 -1.76
N ASN A 337 14.35 -4.31 -2.91
CA ASN A 337 15.27 -3.47 -3.64
C ASN A 337 15.46 -2.15 -2.87
N ASN A 338 16.47 -2.10 -2.02
CA ASN A 338 16.79 -0.92 -1.25
C ASN A 338 17.71 0.00 -2.07
N LEU A 339 17.08 1.00 -2.69
CA LEU A 339 17.68 1.96 -3.62
C LEU A 339 17.87 3.35 -3.00
N ARG A 340 17.87 3.43 -1.65
CA ARG A 340 18.01 4.67 -0.86
C ARG A 340 19.43 5.22 -0.86
N SER A 341 20.41 4.35 -1.07
CA SER A 341 21.86 4.60 -1.01
C SER A 341 22.55 3.62 -1.96
N ASP A 342 23.66 3.01 -1.55
CA ASP A 342 24.22 1.82 -2.20
C ASP A 342 23.13 0.79 -2.46
N ALA A 343 22.83 0.59 -3.74
CA ALA A 343 21.74 -0.25 -4.18
C ALA A 343 22.03 -1.71 -3.81
N LYS A 344 21.05 -2.37 -3.20
CA LYS A 344 21.13 -3.78 -2.84
C LYS A 344 19.75 -4.42 -2.78
N ILE A 345 19.70 -5.71 -3.10
CA ILE A 345 18.57 -6.58 -2.80
C ILE A 345 18.85 -7.22 -1.44
N GLU A 346 17.99 -6.95 -0.46
CA GLU A 346 18.09 -7.53 0.89
C GLU A 346 16.76 -8.19 1.27
N THR A 347 16.75 -9.10 2.26
CA THR A 347 15.50 -9.75 2.63
C THR A 347 14.53 -8.75 3.29
N MET A 348 13.23 -8.99 3.14
CA MET A 348 12.20 -8.15 3.75
C MET A 348 12.36 -8.10 5.28
N SER A 349 12.73 -9.22 5.91
CA SER A 349 13.02 -9.29 7.35
C SER A 349 14.17 -8.35 7.73
N GLN A 350 15.31 -8.40 7.02
CA GLN A 350 16.45 -7.49 7.26
C GLN A 350 16.06 -6.02 7.10
N PHE A 351 15.30 -5.70 6.03
CA PHE A 351 14.84 -4.34 5.79
C PHE A 351 13.88 -3.85 6.87
N LEU A 352 12.87 -4.65 7.22
CA LEU A 352 11.84 -4.32 8.20
C LEU A 352 12.44 -4.13 9.60
N THR A 353 13.31 -5.04 10.05
CA THR A 353 14.01 -4.90 11.33
C THR A 353 14.85 -3.62 11.38
N ARG A 354 15.56 -3.29 10.28
CA ARG A 354 16.31 -2.03 10.22
C ARG A 354 15.40 -0.81 10.24
N ASP A 355 14.29 -0.81 9.51
CA ASP A 355 13.32 0.28 9.52
C ASP A 355 12.70 0.47 10.92
N LEU A 356 12.40 -0.63 11.59
CA LEU A 356 11.92 -0.67 12.98
C LEU A 356 12.92 -0.03 13.95
N LEU A 357 14.16 -0.51 13.98
CA LEU A 357 15.18 -0.06 14.93
C LEU A 357 15.67 1.36 14.66
N THR A 358 15.77 1.77 13.40
CA THR A 358 16.31 3.09 13.05
C THR A 358 15.28 4.21 13.16
N ARG A 359 13.98 3.87 13.14
CA ARG A 359 12.88 4.84 13.18
C ARG A 359 11.94 4.60 14.37
N TYR A 360 11.09 3.58 14.33
CA TYR A 360 9.97 3.49 15.27
C TYR A 360 10.34 3.04 16.68
N LEU A 361 11.50 2.41 16.88
CA LEU A 361 12.01 2.12 18.24
C LEU A 361 13.13 3.10 18.64
N ASN A 362 13.40 4.11 17.82
CA ASN A 362 14.47 5.06 18.06
C ASN A 362 13.96 6.27 18.86
N PRO A 363 14.50 6.57 20.06
CA PRO A 363 14.05 7.70 20.87
C PRO A 363 14.18 9.04 20.15
N ARG A 364 15.12 9.21 19.21
CA ARG A 364 15.25 10.45 18.43
C ARG A 364 14.07 10.67 17.47
N TRP A 365 13.54 9.59 16.89
CA TRP A 365 12.36 9.71 16.03
C TRP A 365 11.12 9.98 16.90
N ILE A 366 10.99 9.28 18.03
CA ILE A 366 9.91 9.49 18.99
C ILE A 366 9.89 10.95 19.47
N GLU A 367 11.04 11.51 19.87
CA GLU A 367 11.17 12.91 20.26
C GLU A 367 10.78 13.87 19.13
N GLY A 368 11.18 13.55 17.89
CA GLY A 368 10.78 14.28 16.69
C GLY A 368 9.27 14.29 16.46
N MET A 369 8.62 13.12 16.61
CA MET A 369 7.17 12.99 16.51
C MET A 369 6.47 13.75 17.65
N MET A 370 6.98 13.69 18.88
CA MET A 370 6.40 14.43 20.01
C MET A 370 6.34 15.95 19.77
N LYS A 371 7.34 16.52 19.08
CA LYS A 371 7.34 17.93 18.68
C LYS A 371 6.22 18.28 17.69
N GLY A 372 5.69 17.29 16.96
CA GLY A 372 4.55 17.42 16.07
C GLY A 372 3.17 17.42 16.76
N GLY A 373 3.12 17.24 18.09
CA GLY A 373 1.87 17.28 18.85
C GLY A 373 0.86 16.22 18.38
N TYR A 374 -0.37 16.66 18.06
CA TYR A 374 -1.47 15.78 17.63
C TYR A 374 -1.09 14.89 16.44
N ASP A 375 -0.46 15.46 15.42
CA ASP A 375 -0.14 14.72 14.19
C ASP A 375 1.03 13.76 14.39
N GLY A 376 1.97 14.12 15.25
CA GLY A 376 3.03 13.21 15.70
C GLY A 376 2.48 11.97 16.41
N ALA A 377 1.51 12.15 17.30
CA ALA A 377 0.82 11.04 17.95
C ALA A 377 0.07 10.16 16.93
N ARG A 378 -0.56 10.76 15.91
CA ARG A 378 -1.21 10.03 14.81
C ARG A 378 -0.22 9.19 14.00
N TYR A 379 0.99 9.69 13.74
CA TYR A 379 2.03 8.92 13.03
C TYR A 379 2.55 7.74 13.87
N ILE A 380 2.65 7.89 15.19
CA ILE A 380 3.00 6.79 16.09
C ILE A 380 1.93 5.69 16.04
N ASP A 381 0.65 6.06 16.14
CA ASP A 381 -0.47 5.11 16.01
C ASP A 381 -0.48 4.42 14.63
N SER A 382 -0.29 5.19 13.55
CA SER A 382 -0.22 4.64 12.18
C SER A 382 0.89 3.59 12.02
N PHE A 383 2.03 3.75 12.70
CA PHE A 383 3.09 2.75 12.69
C PHE A 383 2.64 1.42 13.30
N VAL A 384 1.95 1.46 14.46
CA VAL A 384 1.46 0.26 15.15
C VAL A 384 0.43 -0.47 14.28
N GLU A 385 -0.42 0.29 13.59
CA GLU A 385 -1.37 -0.23 12.61
C GLU A 385 -0.68 -0.90 11.41
N ASN A 386 0.35 -0.27 10.86
CA ASN A 386 1.09 -0.83 9.74
C ASN A 386 1.91 -2.08 10.15
N LEU A 387 2.41 -2.13 11.39
CA LEU A 387 3.09 -3.30 11.94
C LEU A 387 2.14 -4.50 12.05
N TRP A 388 0.91 -4.25 12.50
CA TRP A 388 -0.14 -5.27 12.48
C TRP A 388 -0.42 -5.81 11.08
N MET A 389 -0.49 -4.93 10.08
CA MET A 389 -0.70 -5.38 8.70
C MET A 389 0.40 -6.32 8.21
N TRP A 390 1.66 -6.05 8.57
CA TRP A 390 2.76 -6.95 8.27
C TRP A 390 2.65 -8.29 9.01
N GLN A 391 2.28 -8.27 10.29
CA GLN A 391 2.05 -9.49 11.07
C GLN A 391 0.96 -10.37 10.44
N VAL A 392 -0.15 -9.79 10.00
CA VAL A 392 -1.27 -10.54 9.39
C VAL A 392 -0.89 -11.08 8.02
N THR A 393 -0.19 -10.30 7.21
CA THR A 393 0.17 -10.69 5.83
C THR A 393 1.33 -11.68 5.77
N ASN A 394 2.28 -11.59 6.69
CA ASN A 394 3.35 -12.55 6.83
C ASN A 394 3.80 -12.63 8.31
N PRO A 395 3.28 -13.61 9.07
CA PRO A 395 3.56 -13.71 10.50
C PRO A 395 5.04 -13.90 10.87
N GLU A 396 5.89 -14.33 9.95
CA GLU A 396 7.32 -14.55 10.20
C GLU A 396 8.12 -13.24 10.26
N LEU A 397 7.55 -12.14 9.75
CA LEU A 397 8.23 -10.84 9.73
C LEU A 397 8.17 -10.09 11.06
N VAL A 398 7.20 -10.42 11.92
CA VAL A 398 6.96 -9.73 13.20
C VAL A 398 6.91 -10.77 14.31
N SER A 399 7.86 -10.67 15.24
CA SER A 399 8.01 -11.58 16.38
C SER A 399 7.22 -11.10 17.60
N GLU A 400 6.95 -11.99 18.56
CA GLU A 400 6.41 -11.59 19.87
C GLU A 400 7.28 -10.52 20.57
N SER A 401 8.60 -10.66 20.47
CA SER A 401 9.54 -9.67 21.03
C SER A 401 9.40 -8.29 20.40
N THR A 402 8.88 -8.19 19.17
CA THR A 402 8.58 -6.91 18.52
C THR A 402 7.42 -6.22 19.23
N TRP A 403 6.35 -6.95 19.55
CA TRP A 403 5.22 -6.43 20.31
C TRP A 403 5.58 -6.11 21.76
N ASP A 404 6.45 -6.89 22.38
CA ASP A 404 7.01 -6.57 23.71
C ASP A 404 7.74 -5.23 23.70
N MET A 405 8.56 -4.95 22.68
CA MET A 405 9.24 -3.66 22.53
C MET A 405 8.25 -2.51 22.31
N VAL A 406 7.21 -2.70 21.48
CA VAL A 406 6.18 -1.69 21.26
C VAL A 406 5.45 -1.36 22.57
N ASN A 407 5.00 -2.37 23.32
CA ASN A 407 4.38 -2.17 24.63
C ASN A 407 5.34 -1.51 25.62
N SER A 408 6.59 -1.98 25.71
CA SER A 408 7.60 -1.42 26.62
C SER A 408 7.86 0.06 26.34
N ILE A 409 8.01 0.45 25.08
CA ILE A 409 8.36 1.82 24.72
C ILE A 409 7.11 2.71 24.74
N TYR A 410 6.04 2.35 24.04
CA TYR A 410 4.93 3.27 23.79
C TYR A 410 3.85 3.28 24.88
N VAL A 411 3.71 2.19 25.64
CA VAL A 411 2.73 2.08 26.73
C VAL A 411 3.41 2.23 28.09
N ARG A 412 4.54 1.54 28.29
CA ARG A 412 5.30 1.59 29.56
C ARG A 412 6.31 2.72 29.64
N ASP A 413 6.52 3.46 28.56
CA ASP A 413 7.45 4.58 28.50
C ASP A 413 8.84 4.23 29.03
N SER A 414 9.40 3.09 28.60
CA SER A 414 10.68 2.58 29.10
C SER A 414 11.90 3.47 28.79
N TYR A 415 11.72 4.52 27.99
CA TYR A 415 12.72 5.57 27.76
C TYR A 415 12.53 6.81 28.64
N ASP A 416 11.53 6.81 29.53
CA ASP A 416 11.20 7.92 30.43
C ASP A 416 11.03 9.26 29.69
N MET A 417 10.33 9.23 28.54
CA MET A 417 10.17 10.40 27.66
C MET A 417 8.91 11.23 27.97
N GLY A 418 8.06 10.79 28.89
CA GLY A 418 6.80 11.44 29.22
C GLY A 418 5.72 11.15 28.19
N LEU A 419 5.73 9.95 27.58
CA LEU A 419 4.79 9.58 26.51
C LEU A 419 3.33 9.62 26.97
N ASN A 420 3.08 9.25 28.23
CA ASN A 420 1.74 9.29 28.82
C ASN A 420 1.18 10.71 28.90
N GLU A 421 2.01 11.67 29.31
CA GLU A 421 1.61 13.08 29.32
C GLU A 421 1.45 13.61 27.90
N PHE A 422 2.40 13.29 27.01
CA PHE A 422 2.37 13.69 25.61
C PHE A 422 1.08 13.27 24.91
N PHE A 423 0.70 12.00 25.02
CA PHE A 423 -0.54 11.50 24.43
C PHE A 423 -1.77 12.12 25.08
N SER A 424 -1.81 12.19 26.42
CA SER A 424 -2.95 12.78 27.14
C SER A 424 -3.23 14.22 26.71
N LYS A 425 -2.18 15.01 26.47
CA LYS A 425 -2.28 16.40 26.01
C LYS A 425 -2.53 16.53 24.52
N SER A 426 -1.85 15.71 23.71
CA SER A 426 -1.79 15.91 22.26
C SER A 426 -2.84 15.13 21.52
N ASN A 427 -3.04 13.84 21.85
CA ASN A 427 -4.02 12.97 21.20
C ASN A 427 -4.25 11.69 22.05
N PRO A 428 -5.20 11.70 23.01
CA PRO A 428 -5.51 10.52 23.81
C PRO A 428 -6.13 9.39 22.98
N TYR A 429 -6.78 9.71 21.85
CA TYR A 429 -7.39 8.71 20.96
C TYR A 429 -6.35 7.82 20.28
N ALA A 430 -5.23 8.40 19.84
CA ALA A 430 -4.11 7.64 19.27
C ALA A 430 -3.55 6.61 20.26
N ARG A 431 -3.39 6.97 21.53
CA ARG A 431 -2.89 6.02 22.55
C ARG A 431 -3.88 4.91 22.85
N ALA A 432 -5.17 5.22 22.89
CA ALA A 432 -6.20 4.19 23.08
C ALA A 432 -6.25 3.22 21.90
N SER A 433 -6.09 3.73 20.67
CA SER A 433 -5.95 2.92 19.45
C SER A 433 -4.73 1.98 19.54
N ILE A 434 -3.55 2.50 19.90
CA ILE A 434 -2.34 1.68 20.10
C ILE A 434 -2.57 0.55 21.11
N ILE A 435 -3.18 0.86 22.26
CA ILE A 435 -3.45 -0.14 23.31
C ILE A 435 -4.48 -1.16 22.82
N ALA A 436 -5.55 -0.73 22.17
CA ALA A 436 -6.55 -1.63 21.61
C ALA A 436 -5.92 -2.57 20.57
N ARG A 437 -5.04 -2.06 19.71
CA ARG A 437 -4.33 -2.89 18.74
C ARG A 437 -3.40 -3.90 19.41
N LEU A 438 -2.64 -3.49 20.43
CA LEU A 438 -1.83 -4.41 21.23
C LEU A 438 -2.69 -5.54 21.81
N ILE A 439 -3.83 -5.22 22.41
CA ILE A 439 -4.76 -6.24 22.94
C ILE A 439 -5.28 -7.13 21.80
N GLU A 440 -5.67 -6.56 20.66
CA GLU A 440 -6.16 -7.34 19.51
C GLU A 440 -5.12 -8.33 18.97
N THR A 441 -3.83 -7.98 18.99
CA THR A 441 -2.77 -8.91 18.62
C THR A 441 -2.72 -10.13 19.54
N VAL A 442 -3.04 -9.96 20.83
CA VAL A 442 -3.18 -11.06 21.78
C VAL A 442 -4.43 -11.87 21.50
N ARG A 443 -5.57 -11.22 21.25
CA ARG A 443 -6.85 -11.91 20.98
C ARG A 443 -6.77 -12.81 19.75
N LYS A 444 -6.05 -12.34 18.73
CA LYS A 444 -5.81 -13.05 17.47
C LYS A 444 -4.64 -14.05 17.53
N GLY A 445 -3.96 -14.16 18.67
CA GLY A 445 -2.92 -15.16 18.91
C GLY A 445 -1.54 -14.84 18.31
N TYR A 446 -1.27 -13.59 17.95
CA TYR A 446 0.02 -13.15 17.40
C TYR A 446 1.02 -12.68 18.46
N TRP A 447 0.54 -12.39 19.67
CA TRP A 447 1.38 -11.98 20.80
C TRP A 447 0.88 -12.61 22.10
N SER A 448 1.76 -13.28 22.85
CA SER A 448 1.38 -14.01 24.08
C SER A 448 2.03 -13.42 25.35
N PRO A 449 1.69 -12.19 25.76
CA PRO A 449 2.29 -11.60 26.95
C PRO A 449 1.73 -12.23 28.24
N SER A 450 2.35 -11.92 29.38
CA SER A 450 1.87 -12.39 30.69
C SER A 450 0.48 -11.86 31.02
N ASP A 451 -0.28 -12.56 31.86
CA ASP A 451 -1.61 -12.13 32.27
C ASP A 451 -1.61 -10.77 32.99
N GLN A 452 -0.51 -10.43 33.67
CA GLN A 452 -0.31 -9.10 34.24
C GLN A 452 -0.26 -8.01 33.16
N VAL A 453 0.41 -8.26 32.04
CA VAL A 453 0.47 -7.31 30.92
C VAL A 453 -0.92 -7.20 30.26
N LYS A 454 -1.61 -8.32 30.01
CA LYS A 454 -2.98 -8.33 29.47
C LYS A 454 -3.94 -7.51 30.33
N ALA A 455 -3.98 -7.79 31.63
CA ALA A 455 -4.84 -7.08 32.57
C ALA A 455 -4.51 -5.59 32.63
N SER A 456 -3.23 -5.24 32.62
CA SER A 456 -2.84 -3.83 32.65
C SER A 456 -3.20 -3.08 31.37
N LEU A 457 -3.05 -3.68 30.18
CA LEU A 457 -3.49 -3.05 28.93
C LEU A 457 -5.01 -2.84 28.93
N ALA A 458 -5.76 -3.85 29.37
CA ALA A 458 -7.22 -3.77 29.48
C ALA A 458 -7.67 -2.66 30.44
N ASN A 459 -7.08 -2.61 31.64
CA ASN A 459 -7.36 -1.57 32.62
C ASN A 459 -7.08 -0.17 32.07
N GLU A 460 -5.98 -0.03 31.33
CA GLU A 460 -5.56 1.24 30.77
C GLU A 460 -6.51 1.72 29.67
N TYR A 461 -6.89 0.85 28.75
CA TYR A 461 -7.89 1.16 27.73
C TYR A 461 -9.24 1.56 28.34
N ILE A 462 -9.73 0.80 29.33
CA ILE A 462 -10.98 1.10 30.04
C ILE A 462 -10.92 2.47 30.71
N ASN A 463 -9.83 2.79 31.41
CA ASN A 463 -9.66 4.07 32.06
C ASN A 463 -9.62 5.22 31.06
N MET A 464 -8.95 5.03 29.91
CA MET A 464 -8.94 6.03 28.85
C MET A 464 -10.33 6.30 28.28
N VAL A 465 -11.11 5.25 27.97
CA VAL A 465 -12.49 5.42 27.49
C VAL A 465 -13.37 6.10 28.54
N ASN A 466 -13.22 5.71 29.82
CA ASN A 466 -13.93 6.35 30.92
C ASN A 466 -13.58 7.83 31.12
N GLN A 467 -12.37 8.24 30.76
CA GLN A 467 -11.88 9.61 30.95
C GLN A 467 -12.14 10.50 29.72
N TYR A 468 -11.88 9.99 28.52
CA TYR A 468 -11.85 10.77 27.27
C TYR A 468 -13.01 10.43 26.32
N GLY A 469 -13.84 9.45 26.65
CA GLY A 469 -14.93 8.97 25.80
C GLY A 469 -14.49 7.87 24.84
N VAL A 470 -15.43 7.43 24.00
CA VAL A 470 -15.19 6.33 23.05
C VAL A 470 -14.18 6.75 21.98
N VAL A 471 -13.24 5.85 21.72
CA VAL A 471 -12.32 5.95 20.58
C VAL A 471 -12.95 5.14 19.44
N CYS A 472 -13.24 5.80 18.32
CA CYS A 472 -13.81 5.15 17.16
C CYS A 472 -12.82 5.17 15.99
N CYS A 473 -12.19 4.03 15.78
CA CYS A 473 -11.52 3.62 14.55
C CYS A 473 -11.95 2.18 14.20
N HIS A 474 -11.40 1.64 13.11
CA HIS A 474 -11.73 0.33 12.54
C HIS A 474 -11.66 -0.85 13.51
N HIS A 475 -10.84 -0.84 14.56
CA HIS A 475 -10.67 -1.96 15.49
C HIS A 475 -11.06 -1.64 16.94
N THR A 476 -11.60 -0.46 17.22
CA THR A 476 -11.95 -0.05 18.58
C THR A 476 -13.45 -0.12 18.79
N CYS A 477 -14.20 0.95 18.52
CA CYS A 477 -15.61 0.97 18.88
C CYS A 477 -16.44 -0.06 18.10
N ALA A 478 -16.23 -0.25 16.80
CA ALA A 478 -17.02 -1.23 16.02
C ALA A 478 -16.72 -2.70 16.39
N ASN A 479 -15.58 -2.97 17.07
CA ASN A 479 -15.16 -4.32 17.40
C ASN A 479 -15.73 -4.76 18.76
N ILE A 480 -17.00 -5.15 18.77
CA ILE A 480 -17.73 -5.56 19.99
C ILE A 480 -17.01 -6.71 20.70
N VAL A 481 -16.53 -7.70 19.94
CA VAL A 481 -15.85 -8.88 20.45
C VAL A 481 -14.57 -8.51 21.21
N LEU A 482 -13.76 -7.59 20.66
CA LEU A 482 -12.58 -7.09 21.35
C LEU A 482 -12.95 -6.40 22.66
N ASN A 483 -13.97 -5.53 22.67
CA ASN A 483 -14.35 -4.81 23.88
C ASN A 483 -14.90 -5.74 24.98
N GLN A 484 -15.65 -6.78 24.61
CA GLN A 484 -16.07 -7.84 25.54
C GLN A 484 -14.86 -8.56 26.15
N TRP A 485 -13.88 -8.89 25.32
CA TRP A 485 -12.68 -9.55 25.77
C TRP A 485 -11.83 -8.65 26.68
N ILE A 486 -11.71 -7.35 26.37
CA ILE A 486 -11.07 -6.35 27.23
C ILE A 486 -11.71 -6.33 28.62
N VAL A 487 -13.05 -6.37 28.71
CA VAL A 487 -13.74 -6.45 30.01
C VAL A 487 -13.37 -7.73 30.75
N SER A 488 -13.27 -8.87 30.06
CA SER A 488 -12.91 -10.16 30.69
C SER A 488 -11.47 -10.21 31.23
N LEU A 489 -10.56 -9.41 30.66
CA LEU A 489 -9.16 -9.30 31.08
C LEU A 489 -8.95 -8.30 32.22
N SER A 490 -9.90 -7.37 32.40
CA SER A 490 -9.77 -6.25 33.35
C SER A 490 -9.82 -6.71 34.80
N THR A 491 -9.02 -6.07 35.64
CA THR A 491 -9.03 -6.25 37.10
C THR A 491 -9.57 -5.02 37.83
N LEU A 492 -10.19 -4.09 37.11
CA LEU A 492 -10.81 -2.90 37.70
C LEU A 492 -12.06 -3.27 38.50
N ASN A 493 -12.47 -2.35 39.39
CA ASN A 493 -13.70 -2.53 40.15
C ASN A 493 -14.95 -2.45 39.24
N SER A 494 -16.06 -2.98 39.74
CA SER A 494 -17.33 -3.03 38.99
C SER A 494 -17.81 -1.65 38.54
N ALA A 495 -17.61 -0.59 39.33
CA ALA A 495 -18.05 0.76 38.96
C ALA A 495 -17.32 1.29 37.70
N ALA A 496 -16.01 1.06 37.59
CA ALA A 496 -15.24 1.45 36.41
C ALA A 496 -15.63 0.63 35.18
N ILE A 497 -15.89 -0.68 35.35
CA ILE A 497 -16.32 -1.57 34.27
C ILE A 497 -17.73 -1.18 33.79
N GLU A 498 -18.68 -0.92 34.70
CA GLU A 498 -20.03 -0.52 34.31
C GLU A 498 -20.05 0.86 33.63
N LYS A 499 -19.22 1.82 34.08
CA LYS A 499 -19.05 3.09 33.37
C LYS A 499 -18.53 2.88 31.94
N PHE A 500 -17.58 1.98 31.76
CA PHE A 500 -17.04 1.65 30.44
C PHE A 500 -18.12 1.04 29.56
N LYS A 501 -18.85 0.05 30.08
CA LYS A 501 -19.94 -0.60 29.35
C LYS A 501 -20.99 0.40 28.89
N HIS A 502 -21.41 1.28 29.78
CA HIS A 502 -22.37 2.35 29.47
C HIS A 502 -21.81 3.31 28.40
N THR A 503 -20.54 3.69 28.51
CA THR A 503 -19.89 4.61 27.55
C THR A 503 -19.81 3.99 26.16
N MET A 504 -19.46 2.71 26.06
CA MET A 504 -19.41 1.97 24.79
C MET A 504 -20.81 1.70 24.21
N ALA A 505 -21.78 1.33 25.05
CA ALA A 505 -23.17 1.12 24.62
C ALA A 505 -23.78 2.36 23.96
N ALA A 506 -23.49 3.55 24.51
CA ALA A 506 -23.92 4.81 23.93
C ALA A 506 -23.39 5.05 22.50
N ALA A 507 -22.24 4.46 22.14
CA ALA A 507 -21.70 4.56 20.78
C ALA A 507 -22.31 3.55 19.79
N TRP A 508 -22.98 2.49 20.27
CA TRP A 508 -23.54 1.43 19.44
C TRP A 508 -25.05 1.52 19.24
N GLY A 509 -25.74 2.32 20.05
CA GLY A 509 -27.20 2.33 20.09
C GLY A 509 -27.79 1.10 20.80
N GLU A 510 -26.97 0.20 21.34
CA GLU A 510 -27.37 -1.00 22.08
C GLU A 510 -26.43 -1.26 23.27
N ASN A 511 -26.92 -1.98 24.29
CA ASN A 511 -26.09 -2.38 25.44
C ASN A 511 -25.05 -3.44 25.01
N LEU A 512 -23.81 -3.30 25.47
CA LEU A 512 -22.76 -4.33 25.37
C LEU A 512 -23.33 -5.69 25.79
N PRO A 513 -23.46 -6.68 24.88
CA PRO A 513 -23.98 -7.99 25.24
C PRO A 513 -23.06 -8.66 26.26
N ALA A 514 -23.64 -9.43 27.20
CA ALA A 514 -22.85 -10.20 28.15
C ALA A 514 -21.99 -11.25 27.41
N THR A 515 -20.79 -11.51 27.92
CA THR A 515 -19.93 -12.60 27.45
C THR A 515 -20.54 -13.94 27.85
N ASP A 516 -20.93 -14.77 26.88
CA ASP A 516 -21.08 -16.21 27.12
C ASP A 516 -19.67 -16.78 27.33
N THR A 517 -19.35 -17.07 28.59
CA THR A 517 -18.08 -17.68 28.98
C THR A 517 -18.12 -19.17 28.72
N ASP A 518 -17.94 -19.60 27.47
CA ASP A 518 -17.52 -20.97 27.19
C ASP A 518 -15.99 -21.02 27.06
N LYS A 519 -15.38 -21.75 28.00
CA LYS A 519 -13.96 -22.09 27.98
C LYS A 519 -13.62 -22.82 26.68
N PRO A 520 -12.40 -22.68 26.13
CA PRO A 520 -11.99 -23.51 25.01
C PRO A 520 -11.98 -24.97 25.45
N SER A 521 -12.88 -25.78 24.87
CA SER A 521 -12.85 -27.23 25.00
C SER A 521 -11.61 -27.74 24.29
N ASN A 522 -10.75 -28.34 25.10
CA ASN A 522 -9.60 -29.11 24.68
C ASN A 522 -10.13 -30.49 24.23
N GLU A 523 -10.25 -30.74 22.92
CA GLU A 523 -10.41 -32.09 22.39
C GLU A 523 -9.35 -32.37 21.34
N GLY A 524 -8.33 -33.11 21.79
CA GLY A 524 -7.46 -33.88 20.92
C GLY A 524 -7.97 -35.32 20.80
N ASN A 525 -7.75 -35.87 19.59
CA ASN A 525 -7.74 -37.27 19.19
C ASN A 525 -9.03 -38.12 19.29
N GLY A 526 -9.50 -38.54 18.12
CA GLY A 526 -10.36 -39.70 17.94
C GLY A 526 -10.49 -40.06 16.45
N GLU A 527 -9.97 -41.23 16.10
CA GLU A 527 -9.94 -41.84 14.76
C GLU A 527 -11.34 -42.19 14.19
N HIS A 528 -11.33 -42.53 12.88
CA HIS A 528 -12.29 -43.35 12.13
C HIS A 528 -13.61 -42.66 11.72
N SER A 529 -14.24 -42.89 10.57
CA SER A 529 -14.13 -43.95 9.56
C SER A 529 -14.91 -43.53 8.31
N VAL A 530 -14.51 -44.08 7.17
CA VAL A 530 -15.25 -44.12 5.90
C VAL A 530 -16.58 -44.89 6.06
N SER A 531 -17.68 -44.35 5.54
CA SER A 531 -18.75 -45.16 4.94
C SER A 531 -19.62 -44.37 3.97
N ASP A 532 -19.79 -44.96 2.78
CA ASP A 532 -20.65 -44.64 1.65
C ASP A 532 -22.13 -44.38 1.96
N GLY A 533 -22.79 -43.66 1.04
CA GLY A 533 -24.25 -43.58 0.97
C GLY A 533 -24.76 -42.74 -0.21
N SER A 534 -24.86 -43.36 -1.39
CA SER A 534 -25.26 -42.76 -2.67
C SER A 534 -26.73 -42.32 -2.77
N SER A 535 -27.04 -41.31 -3.60
CA SER A 535 -28.02 -41.37 -4.73
C SER A 535 -28.14 -39.98 -5.41
N ARG A 536 -27.75 -39.85 -6.70
CA ARG A 536 -28.61 -39.76 -7.92
C ARG A 536 -29.68 -38.65 -7.85
N GLY A 537 -29.82 -37.71 -8.78
CA GLY A 537 -29.23 -37.44 -10.10
C GLY A 537 -30.17 -36.52 -10.90
N GLU A 538 -29.61 -35.72 -11.82
CA GLU A 538 -30.22 -35.09 -13.03
C GLU A 538 -31.43 -34.14 -12.84
N SER A 539 -31.69 -33.09 -13.62
CA SER A 539 -31.02 -32.24 -14.61
C SER A 539 -32.00 -31.08 -14.89
N ASP A 540 -31.49 -29.90 -15.23
CA ASP A 540 -31.96 -29.01 -16.32
C ASP A 540 -32.14 -27.51 -16.04
N ALA A 541 -31.66 -26.79 -17.06
CA ALA A 541 -32.11 -25.51 -17.60
C ALA A 541 -31.51 -24.20 -17.06
N MET A 542 -30.62 -23.67 -17.91
CA MET A 542 -30.22 -22.28 -18.10
C MET A 542 -31.37 -21.27 -17.95
N SER A 543 -31.04 -20.10 -17.39
CA SER A 543 -31.47 -18.81 -17.97
C SER A 543 -30.50 -17.70 -17.58
N ALA A 544 -30.00 -17.04 -18.61
CA ALA A 544 -29.18 -15.85 -18.52
C ALA A 544 -29.99 -14.67 -17.98
N ALA A 545 -29.38 -13.86 -17.12
CA ALA A 545 -29.86 -12.53 -16.80
C ALA A 545 -28.68 -11.54 -16.79
N THR A 546 -28.59 -10.78 -17.87
CA THR A 546 -27.95 -9.48 -17.95
C THR A 546 -28.49 -8.55 -16.87
N SER A 547 -27.63 -7.96 -16.05
CA SER A 547 -27.98 -6.79 -15.25
C SER A 547 -26.89 -5.71 -15.36
N SER A 548 -27.29 -4.61 -15.97
CA SER A 548 -26.61 -3.33 -16.04
C SER A 548 -26.57 -2.69 -14.65
N GLY A 549 -25.37 -2.60 -14.06
CA GLY A 549 -25.13 -1.85 -12.82
C GLY A 549 -24.64 -0.44 -13.15
N THR A 550 -25.51 0.55 -12.95
CA THR A 550 -25.16 1.98 -12.98
C THR A 550 -24.51 2.35 -11.65
N SER A 551 -23.23 2.69 -11.66
CA SER A 551 -22.46 3.10 -10.47
C SER A 551 -22.47 4.62 -10.30
N GLY A 552 -23.15 5.08 -9.24
CA GLY A 552 -23.10 6.44 -8.75
C GLY A 552 -21.87 6.68 -7.88
N SER A 553 -21.05 7.64 -8.29
CA SER A 553 -19.87 8.17 -7.59
C SER A 553 -20.26 8.84 -6.25
N ALA A 554 -19.74 8.35 -5.13
CA ALA A 554 -19.78 9.05 -3.84
C ALA A 554 -18.44 9.74 -3.58
N GLY A 555 -18.50 11.06 -3.44
CA GLY A 555 -17.37 11.95 -3.25
C GLY A 555 -16.97 12.17 -1.78
N VAL A 556 -15.69 12.50 -1.62
CA VAL A 556 -15.10 13.51 -0.72
C VAL A 556 -15.91 13.87 0.54
N SER A 557 -15.47 13.36 1.69
CA SER A 557 -15.84 13.91 3.00
C SER A 557 -14.84 15.00 3.41
N GLN A 558 -15.26 16.26 3.30
CA GLN A 558 -14.63 17.39 3.99
C GLN A 558 -15.21 17.50 5.41
N SER A 559 -14.35 17.45 6.42
CA SER A 559 -14.67 17.84 7.79
C SER A 559 -14.45 19.35 7.96
N THR A 560 -15.54 20.10 8.06
CA THR A 560 -15.50 21.50 8.52
C THR A 560 -15.71 21.57 10.02
N SER A 561 -14.67 21.98 10.74
CA SER A 561 -14.74 22.47 12.11
C SER A 561 -15.33 23.88 12.15
N ALA A 562 -16.40 24.10 12.91
CA ALA A 562 -16.87 25.44 13.26
C ALA A 562 -17.05 25.57 14.78
N SER A 563 -16.49 26.65 15.30
CA SER A 563 -16.44 27.11 16.69
C SER A 563 -17.81 27.30 17.34
N SER A 564 -17.90 26.99 18.62
CA SER A 564 -19.06 27.20 19.50
C SER A 564 -19.12 28.61 20.10
N SER A 565 -20.35 29.12 20.28
CA SER A 565 -20.86 29.92 21.43
C SER A 565 -22.38 30.18 21.26
N PRO A 566 -23.14 30.43 22.35
CA PRO A 566 -24.34 29.65 22.67
C PRO A 566 -25.68 30.39 22.51
N THR A 567 -26.76 29.65 22.23
CA THR A 567 -28.14 30.06 22.57
C THR A 567 -29.08 28.87 22.79
N GLU A 568 -30.09 29.14 23.62
CA GLU A 568 -31.05 28.31 24.35
C GLU A 568 -31.97 27.36 23.56
N ASN A 569 -32.37 26.29 24.27
CA ASN A 569 -33.65 25.56 24.24
C ASN A 569 -34.26 25.14 22.89
N GLY A 570 -34.21 23.83 22.63
CA GLY A 570 -35.11 23.16 21.69
C GLY A 570 -34.89 21.65 21.71
N ASP A 571 -35.94 20.89 22.04
CA ASP A 571 -35.97 19.42 22.12
C ASP A 571 -35.34 18.72 20.90
N VAL A 572 -34.36 17.85 21.15
CA VAL A 572 -33.76 17.01 20.12
C VAL A 572 -34.54 15.70 20.02
N LYS A 573 -35.32 15.53 18.95
CA LYS A 573 -35.88 14.24 18.55
C LYS A 573 -34.83 13.41 17.81
N ALA A 574 -34.50 12.25 18.37
CA ALA A 574 -33.72 11.23 17.69
C ALA A 574 -34.50 10.68 16.48
N TYR A 575 -33.83 10.51 15.34
CA TYR A 575 -34.40 9.83 14.18
C TYR A 575 -34.17 8.32 14.31
N GLU A 576 -35.26 7.57 14.44
CA GLU A 576 -35.30 6.12 14.27
C GLU A 576 -35.13 5.73 12.80
N VAL A 577 -34.36 4.67 12.56
CA VAL A 577 -34.32 3.95 11.28
C VAL A 577 -35.58 3.10 11.18
N ALA A 578 -36.55 3.54 10.39
CA ALA A 578 -37.71 2.73 10.06
C ALA A 578 -37.39 1.76 8.91
N ALA A 579 -37.85 0.51 9.07
CA ALA A 579 -37.72 -0.58 8.13
C ALA A 579 -38.27 -0.24 6.74
N SER A 580 -37.54 -0.69 5.72
CA SER A 580 -37.90 -0.58 4.31
C SER A 580 -39.24 -1.26 4.02
N THR A 581 -40.26 -0.46 3.74
CA THR A 581 -41.50 -0.92 3.12
C THR A 581 -41.37 -0.77 1.61
N GLU A 582 -41.72 -1.83 0.87
CA GLU A 582 -41.76 -1.86 -0.59
C GLU A 582 -42.65 -0.73 -1.13
N GLY A 583 -42.03 0.26 -1.77
CA GLY A 583 -42.69 1.36 -2.46
C GLY A 583 -42.38 1.29 -3.95
N THR A 584 -43.42 1.17 -4.76
CA THR A 584 -43.41 1.21 -6.23
C THR A 584 -42.61 2.40 -6.79
N SER A 585 -41.73 2.11 -7.75
CA SER A 585 -40.88 3.09 -8.44
C SER A 585 -41.69 4.14 -9.22
N GLU A 586 -41.79 5.36 -8.71
CA GLU A 586 -42.14 6.53 -9.52
C GLU A 586 -40.90 7.02 -10.28
N THR A 587 -40.98 6.98 -11.60
CA THR A 587 -39.98 7.56 -12.50
C THR A 587 -40.00 9.08 -12.37
N THR A 588 -38.94 9.67 -11.84
CA THR A 588 -38.80 11.13 -11.76
C THR A 588 -38.54 11.68 -13.17
N GLN A 589 -39.61 12.09 -13.87
CA GLN A 589 -39.48 12.83 -15.12
C GLN A 589 -38.92 14.22 -14.81
N MET A 590 -37.77 14.54 -15.41
CA MET A 590 -37.18 15.87 -15.33
C MET A 590 -38.16 16.88 -15.94
N PRO A 591 -38.53 17.97 -15.25
CA PRO A 591 -39.52 18.90 -15.77
C PRO A 591 -39.06 19.52 -17.09
N VAL A 592 -39.96 19.60 -18.08
CA VAL A 592 -39.67 20.09 -19.44
C VAL A 592 -38.97 21.46 -19.46
N TYR A 593 -39.24 22.32 -18.48
CA TYR A 593 -38.57 23.62 -18.35
C TYR A 593 -37.07 23.53 -18.04
N ALA A 594 -36.62 22.47 -17.35
CA ALA A 594 -35.19 22.24 -17.08
C ALA A 594 -34.44 21.86 -18.38
N LEU A 595 -35.09 21.07 -19.25
CA LEU A 595 -34.54 20.73 -20.57
C LEU A 595 -34.44 21.96 -21.48
N ILE A 596 -35.47 22.82 -21.47
CA ILE A 596 -35.47 24.09 -22.20
C ILE A 596 -34.37 25.03 -21.69
N GLY A 597 -34.16 25.09 -20.37
CA GLY A 597 -33.08 25.86 -19.76
C GLY A 597 -31.68 25.42 -20.21
N ILE A 598 -31.44 24.10 -20.27
CA ILE A 598 -30.16 23.55 -20.76
C ILE A 598 -29.94 23.88 -22.24
N ILE A 599 -30.96 23.73 -23.08
CA ILE A 599 -30.88 24.05 -24.52
C ILE A 599 -30.62 25.55 -24.72
N ALA A 600 -31.24 26.42 -23.92
CA ALA A 600 -31.01 27.86 -23.99
C ALA A 600 -29.58 28.24 -23.60
N ILE A 601 -29.01 27.62 -22.54
CA ILE A 601 -27.63 27.87 -22.11
C ILE A 601 -26.64 27.41 -23.19
N VAL A 602 -26.81 26.22 -23.75
CA VAL A 602 -25.95 25.70 -24.83
C VAL A 602 -26.07 26.58 -26.08
N GLY A 603 -27.28 27.06 -26.41
CA GLY A 603 -27.51 28.00 -27.50
C GLY A 603 -26.81 29.34 -27.31
N LEU A 604 -26.83 29.89 -26.10
CA LEU A 604 -26.13 31.14 -25.76
C LEU A 604 -24.61 30.98 -25.81
N MET A 605 -24.07 29.84 -25.37
CA MET A 605 -22.65 29.53 -25.49
C MET A 605 -22.21 29.39 -26.96
N GLY A 606 -23.02 28.71 -27.79
CA GLY A 606 -22.78 28.62 -29.24
C GLY A 606 -22.83 29.97 -29.95
N ALA A 607 -23.80 30.82 -29.59
CA ALA A 607 -23.91 32.18 -30.11
C ALA A 607 -22.71 33.05 -29.69
N GLY A 608 -22.25 32.96 -28.44
CA GLY A 608 -21.06 33.67 -27.95
C GLY A 608 -19.77 33.25 -28.68
N TYR A 609 -19.62 31.97 -28.98
CA TYR A 609 -18.50 31.46 -29.76
C TYR A 609 -18.51 31.97 -31.22
N LEU A 610 -19.68 31.99 -31.85
CA LEU A 610 -19.82 32.47 -33.23
C LEU A 610 -19.70 33.99 -33.36
N LEU A 611 -20.12 34.75 -32.33
CA LEU A 611 -20.04 36.22 -32.32
C LEU A 611 -18.66 36.75 -31.92
N SER A 612 -17.88 36.00 -31.13
CA SER A 612 -16.51 36.39 -30.74
C SER A 612 -15.48 36.15 -31.85
N GLY A 613 -15.76 35.25 -32.81
CA GLY A 613 -14.87 34.92 -33.93
C GLY A 613 -14.74 35.98 -35.04
N ARG A 614 -15.33 37.18 -34.90
CA ARG A 614 -15.30 38.24 -35.94
C ARG A 614 -14.59 39.54 -35.57
N ARG A 615 -13.89 39.63 -34.44
CA ARG A 615 -12.93 40.73 -34.21
C ARG A 615 -11.56 40.39 -34.81
N LYS A 616 -11.40 40.68 -36.11
CA LYS A 616 -10.07 40.83 -36.72
C LYS A 616 -9.39 42.04 -36.09
N ILE A 617 -8.31 41.79 -35.35
CA ILE A 617 -7.34 42.80 -34.95
C ILE A 617 -6.66 43.29 -36.25
N LYS A 618 -6.72 44.59 -36.47
CA LYS A 618 -5.90 45.33 -37.42
C LYS A 618 -4.94 46.19 -36.62
#